data_AF-A0A0P1GHM3-F1
#
_entry.id   AF-A0A0P1GHM3-F1
#
_cell.length_a   1.000
_cell.length_b   1.000
_cell.length_c   1.000
_cell.angle_alpha   90.00
_cell.angle_beta   90.00
_cell.angle_gamma   90.00
#
_symmetry.space_group_name_H-M   'P 1'
#
loop_
_entity.id
_entity.type
_entity.pdbx_description
1 polymer ?
#
loop_
_entity_poly.entity_id
_entity_poly.type
_entity_poly.pdbx_seq_one_letter_code
_entity_poly.pdbx_strand_id
1 'polypeptide(L)'
;MKKALMARFAGRVDMPDFSIANDEKLTPARLRIELLAGLTVALALVPEAVAFAFVAGVHPLVGLYAAFLVGLVTALIGGRPGMISGATGALAVVMVALVAQHGVEYLFATVVLMGILQVIAGVLQWGKFIRLVPHPVMLGFVNGLAIVIFLAQMSQFKVPGSIENTGHGMGGGEWLSGMPLYLMLGLTALTMLIIWGMPKITRVVPAPLAGIGIVAALVIGLGLDVPRVGDMASIKGGLPEFHIPAVPLNWETLEIILPYSVILAAIGLIESLLTLNLVGEMTGKRGGASQECIAQGASNVLTGFFGGMGGCAMIGQSMINVKSGARTRIAGIAAALFLLTFILFAAPLIELIPLAALVGVMFMVVIGTFAWNSLKILAKVPMTDAFVIVLVTVVTVLEDLAVAVVVGVIVSALAYAWNNARRIHAKTYATPEGAKVYQVQGPLFFGSSDGFIELFNPSDDPSVVIVDFADSRVVDQSALQAIEAVAAKYETAGKSIQLRHLSRDCHKLLTKAGHLMIDSDDDPDYEIAVDYGVRTGILGDH
;
A
#
# COMPACT_ATOMS: atom_id res chain seq x y z
N MET A 1 -33.21 -19.91 4.74
CA MET A 1 -32.36 -18.94 4.01
C MET A 1 -31.03 -18.58 4.70
N LYS A 2 -30.93 -18.44 6.04
CA LYS A 2 -29.66 -18.05 6.72
C LYS A 2 -28.48 -19.05 6.52
N LYS A 3 -28.72 -20.38 6.55
CA LYS A 3 -27.66 -21.39 6.35
C LYS A 3 -27.03 -21.35 4.95
N ALA A 4 -27.80 -21.01 3.92
CA ALA A 4 -27.31 -20.95 2.53
C ALA A 4 -26.40 -19.74 2.28
N LEU A 5 -26.62 -18.64 3.00
CA LEU A 5 -25.85 -17.40 2.87
C LEU A 5 -24.49 -17.52 3.56
N MET A 6 -24.46 -18.13 4.76
CA MET A 6 -23.22 -18.50 5.45
C MET A 6 -22.43 -19.59 4.71
N ALA A 7 -23.10 -20.58 4.11
CA ALA A 7 -22.43 -21.61 3.31
C ALA A 7 -21.86 -21.05 1.99
N ARG A 8 -22.56 -20.13 1.32
CA ARG A 8 -22.03 -19.41 0.15
C ARG A 8 -20.88 -18.47 0.51
N PHE A 9 -20.92 -17.87 1.70
CA PHE A 9 -19.82 -17.07 2.23
C PHE A 9 -18.60 -17.95 2.53
N ALA A 10 -18.79 -19.08 3.22
CA ALA A 10 -17.74 -20.05 3.53
C ALA A 10 -17.09 -20.63 2.26
N GLY A 11 -17.86 -20.89 1.19
CA GLY A 11 -17.33 -21.35 -0.10
C GLY A 11 -16.58 -20.29 -0.92
N ARG A 12 -16.67 -19.01 -0.56
CA ARG A 12 -15.87 -17.93 -1.18
C ARG A 12 -14.58 -17.64 -0.43
N VAL A 13 -14.47 -18.07 0.82
CA VAL A 13 -13.24 -17.95 1.60
C VAL A 13 -12.34 -19.10 1.17
N ASP A 14 -11.34 -18.81 0.33
CA ASP A 14 -10.26 -19.77 0.05
C ASP A 14 -9.72 -20.27 1.38
N MET A 15 -9.82 -21.58 1.62
CA MET A 15 -9.32 -22.14 2.87
C MET A 15 -7.80 -21.95 2.91
N PRO A 16 -7.26 -21.41 4.01
CA PRO A 16 -5.83 -21.18 4.13
C PRO A 16 -5.08 -22.50 3.99
N ASP A 17 -4.22 -22.58 2.96
CA ASP A 17 -3.32 -23.72 2.78
C ASP A 17 -2.14 -23.58 3.76
N PHE A 18 -2.25 -24.29 4.89
CA PHE A 18 -1.24 -24.36 5.93
C PHE A 18 -0.15 -25.40 5.64
N SER A 19 -0.11 -25.98 4.43
CA SER A 19 0.99 -26.84 4.06
C SER A 19 2.32 -26.09 4.19
N ILE A 20 3.30 -26.75 4.79
CA ILE A 20 4.64 -26.18 4.98
C ILE A 20 5.37 -26.07 3.64
N ALA A 21 5.03 -26.95 2.69
CA ALA A 21 5.76 -27.15 1.45
C ALA A 21 4.83 -27.21 0.22
N ASN A 22 3.92 -26.23 0.07
CA ASN A 22 2.93 -26.15 -1.02
C ASN A 22 3.51 -26.60 -2.38
N ASP A 23 3.12 -27.81 -2.79
CA ASP A 23 3.52 -28.58 -3.98
C ASP A 23 5.01 -28.86 -4.21
N GLU A 24 5.89 -28.52 -3.27
CA GLU A 24 7.34 -28.75 -3.36
C GLU A 24 7.74 -29.93 -2.47
N LYS A 25 8.54 -30.87 -3.01
CA LYS A 25 9.04 -31.99 -2.21
C LYS A 25 10.06 -31.50 -1.18
N LEU A 26 9.80 -31.75 0.10
CA LEU A 26 10.75 -31.51 1.19
C LEU A 26 11.93 -32.48 1.09
N THR A 27 12.97 -32.05 0.39
CA THR A 27 14.26 -32.75 0.33
C THR A 27 15.28 -32.07 1.25
N PRO A 28 16.34 -32.76 1.72
CA PRO A 28 17.41 -32.14 2.49
C PRO A 28 18.08 -30.96 1.76
N ALA A 29 18.22 -31.07 0.44
CA ALA A 29 18.72 -29.98 -0.41
C ALA A 29 17.79 -28.76 -0.38
N ARG A 30 16.47 -28.99 -0.44
CA ARG A 30 15.46 -27.93 -0.32
C ARG A 30 15.53 -27.25 1.03
N LEU A 31 15.58 -28.03 2.11
CA LEU A 31 15.67 -27.50 3.47
C LEU A 31 16.92 -26.62 3.64
N ARG A 32 18.07 -27.04 3.11
CA ARG A 32 19.29 -26.22 3.12
C ARG A 32 19.11 -24.89 2.40
N ILE A 33 18.46 -24.87 1.24
CA ILE A 33 18.18 -23.63 0.49
C ILE A 33 17.28 -22.71 1.31
N GLU A 34 16.20 -23.22 1.88
CA GLU A 34 15.26 -22.42 2.68
C GLU A 34 15.93 -21.83 3.92
N LEU A 35 16.75 -22.61 4.63
CA LEU A 35 17.49 -22.14 5.81
C LEU A 35 18.53 -21.08 5.44
N LEU A 36 19.29 -21.28 4.36
CA LEU A 36 20.28 -20.29 3.91
C LEU A 36 19.62 -19.00 3.41
N ALA A 37 18.50 -19.12 2.70
CA ALA A 37 17.72 -17.96 2.27
C ALA A 37 17.15 -17.19 3.47
N GLY A 38 16.56 -17.90 4.43
CA GLY A 38 16.07 -17.31 5.68
C GLY A 38 17.18 -16.62 6.48
N LEU A 39 18.36 -17.23 6.60
CA LEU A 39 19.52 -16.62 7.25
C LEU A 39 19.98 -15.34 6.52
N THR A 40 20.03 -15.38 5.19
CA THR A 40 20.42 -14.23 4.36
C THR A 40 19.49 -13.05 4.58
N VAL A 41 18.18 -13.32 4.62
CA VAL A 41 17.14 -12.32 4.88
C VAL A 41 17.22 -11.81 6.31
N ALA A 42 17.36 -12.68 7.31
CA ALA A 42 17.48 -12.27 8.71
C ALA A 42 18.65 -11.30 8.94
N LEU A 43 19.81 -11.56 8.32
CA LEU A 43 20.97 -10.68 8.39
C LEU A 43 20.72 -9.31 7.74
N ALA A 44 19.92 -9.27 6.67
CA ALA A 44 19.53 -8.02 6.02
C ALA A 44 18.47 -7.24 6.82
N LEU A 45 17.60 -7.94 7.56
CA LEU A 45 16.51 -7.35 8.35
C LEU A 45 16.98 -6.57 9.59
N VAL A 46 18.02 -7.05 10.28
CA VAL A 46 18.53 -6.42 11.52
C VAL A 46 18.81 -4.92 11.33
N PRO A 47 19.67 -4.49 10.38
CA PRO A 47 19.98 -3.07 10.22
C PRO A 47 18.78 -2.25 9.75
N GLU A 48 17.91 -2.80 8.90
CA GLU A 48 16.70 -2.12 8.43
C GLU A 48 15.73 -1.86 9.58
N ALA A 49 15.45 -2.88 10.41
CA ALA A 49 14.54 -2.76 11.55
C ALA A 49 15.06 -1.74 12.60
N VAL A 50 16.36 -1.74 12.87
CA VAL A 50 17.00 -0.74 13.76
C VAL A 50 16.88 0.66 13.17
N ALA A 51 17.18 0.83 11.88
CA ALA A 51 17.10 2.12 11.23
C ALA A 51 15.67 2.67 11.17
N PHE A 52 14.67 1.82 10.88
CA PHE A 52 13.27 2.23 10.87
C PHE A 52 12.75 2.56 12.27
N ALA A 53 13.22 1.88 13.31
CA ALA A 53 12.91 2.27 14.69
C ALA A 53 13.44 3.67 15.02
N PHE A 54 14.66 4.02 14.59
CA PHE A 54 15.19 5.37 14.73
C PHE A 54 14.39 6.41 13.93
N VAL A 55 13.94 6.07 12.71
CA VAL A 55 13.06 6.94 11.93
C VAL A 55 11.76 7.21 12.70
N ALA A 56 11.13 6.18 13.26
CA ALA A 56 9.91 6.28 14.07
C ALA A 56 10.12 6.92 15.45
N GLY A 57 11.36 7.23 15.84
CA GLY A 57 11.68 7.81 17.14
C GLY A 57 11.46 6.85 18.33
N VAL A 58 11.52 5.54 18.09
CA VAL A 58 11.33 4.51 19.10
C VAL A 58 12.61 3.70 19.35
N HIS A 59 12.61 2.96 20.45
CA HIS A 59 13.71 2.08 20.80
C HIS A 59 13.94 0.99 19.73
N PRO A 60 15.19 0.65 19.34
CA PRO A 60 15.48 -0.34 18.29
C PRO A 60 14.83 -1.71 18.48
N LEU A 61 14.68 -2.14 19.74
CA LEU A 61 14.00 -3.39 20.06
C LEU A 61 12.55 -3.43 19.56
N VAL A 62 11.84 -2.29 19.54
CA VAL A 62 10.46 -2.20 19.04
C VAL A 62 10.39 -2.60 17.55
N GLY A 63 11.36 -2.16 16.75
CA GLY A 63 11.48 -2.54 15.34
C GLY A 63 11.90 -3.99 15.16
N LEU A 64 12.86 -4.47 15.95
CA LEU A 64 13.34 -5.85 15.88
C LEU A 64 12.26 -6.87 16.31
N TYR A 65 11.48 -6.57 17.35
CA TYR A 65 10.34 -7.38 17.78
C TYR A 65 9.23 -7.38 16.76
N ALA A 66 8.94 -6.24 16.13
CA ALA A 66 7.99 -6.19 15.01
C ALA A 66 8.46 -7.05 13.83
N ALA A 67 9.73 -6.95 13.42
CA ALA A 67 10.26 -7.77 12.34
C ALA A 67 10.19 -9.28 12.65
N PHE A 68 10.46 -9.68 13.90
CA PHE A 68 10.33 -11.07 14.35
C PHE A 68 8.86 -11.55 14.35
N LEU A 69 7.96 -10.86 15.06
CA LEU A 69 6.58 -11.30 15.27
C LEU A 69 5.77 -11.26 13.99
N VAL A 70 5.88 -10.16 13.23
CA VAL A 70 5.20 -10.02 11.94
C VAL A 70 5.69 -11.11 11.00
N GLY A 71 7.01 -11.27 10.86
CA GLY A 71 7.60 -12.27 9.98
C GLY A 71 7.24 -13.71 10.35
N LEU A 72 7.22 -14.06 11.63
CA LEU A 72 6.86 -15.40 12.08
C LEU A 72 5.39 -15.72 11.80
N VAL A 73 4.48 -14.83 12.19
CA VAL A 73 3.04 -15.07 12.04
C VAL A 73 2.67 -15.13 10.57
N THR A 74 3.12 -14.19 9.74
CA THR A 74 2.81 -14.22 8.30
C THR A 74 3.49 -15.38 7.57
N ALA A 75 4.68 -15.84 8.00
CA ALA A 75 5.28 -17.03 7.41
C ALA A 75 4.41 -18.29 7.66
N LEU A 76 3.82 -18.40 8.85
CA LEU A 76 2.96 -19.52 9.23
C LEU A 76 1.62 -19.50 8.49
N ILE A 77 0.93 -18.37 8.44
CA ILE A 77 -0.47 -18.30 7.99
C ILE A 77 -0.71 -17.42 6.75
N GLY A 78 0.31 -16.74 6.23
CA GLY A 78 0.24 -15.83 5.07
C GLY A 78 -0.20 -16.49 3.77
N GLY A 79 -0.68 -15.68 2.84
CA GLY A 79 -1.29 -16.11 1.57
C GLY A 79 -0.29 -16.57 0.50
N ARG A 80 1.02 -16.34 0.70
CA ARG A 80 2.05 -16.72 -0.28
C ARG A 80 3.36 -17.19 0.40
N PRO A 81 3.70 -18.49 0.29
CA PRO A 81 5.01 -19.00 0.69
C PRO A 81 6.16 -18.29 -0.04
N GLY A 82 7.27 -18.07 0.68
CA GLY A 82 8.45 -17.34 0.16
C GLY A 82 8.37 -15.81 0.31
N MET A 83 7.22 -15.25 0.67
CA MET A 83 7.12 -13.85 1.07
C MET A 83 7.70 -13.63 2.47
N ILE A 84 8.34 -12.48 2.66
CA ILE A 84 8.88 -12.03 3.94
C ILE A 84 8.16 -10.76 4.37
N SER A 85 7.73 -10.72 5.63
CA SER A 85 7.11 -9.57 6.27
C SER A 85 7.88 -9.18 7.52
N GLY A 86 7.78 -7.91 7.92
CA GLY A 86 8.53 -7.36 9.04
C GLY A 86 8.33 -5.86 9.19
N ALA A 87 9.22 -5.20 9.93
CA ALA A 87 9.18 -3.75 10.12
C ALA A 87 9.58 -3.02 8.84
N THR A 88 8.80 -2.02 8.43
CA THR A 88 9.04 -1.26 7.18
C THR A 88 9.10 0.24 7.43
N GLY A 89 9.82 0.94 6.56
CA GLY A 89 9.89 2.40 6.57
C GLY A 89 8.54 3.07 6.33
N ALA A 90 7.68 2.44 5.52
CA ALA A 90 6.35 2.98 5.21
C ALA A 90 5.48 3.12 6.47
N LEU A 91 5.49 2.11 7.36
CA LEU A 91 4.78 2.19 8.63
C LEU A 91 5.53 3.09 9.63
N ALA A 92 6.87 3.00 9.67
CA ALA A 92 7.69 3.79 10.59
C ALA A 92 7.46 5.30 10.43
N VAL A 93 7.41 5.79 9.19
CA VAL A 93 7.27 7.23 8.89
C VAL A 93 5.90 7.78 9.30
N VAL A 94 4.82 7.00 9.14
CA VAL A 94 3.48 7.41 9.57
C VAL A 94 3.40 7.51 11.10
N MET A 95 4.16 6.69 11.81
CA MET A 95 4.15 6.68 13.28
C MET A 95 4.95 7.83 13.90
N VAL A 96 5.77 8.54 13.13
CA VAL A 96 6.68 9.59 13.64
C VAL A 96 5.91 10.65 14.42
N ALA A 97 4.88 11.24 13.83
CA ALA A 97 4.10 12.30 14.47
C ALA A 97 3.31 11.76 15.68
N LEU A 98 2.74 10.56 15.57
CA LEU A 98 2.01 9.94 16.66
C LEU A 98 2.90 9.70 17.88
N VAL A 99 4.07 9.09 17.69
CA VAL A 99 5.04 8.83 18.76
C VAL A 99 5.57 10.15 19.32
N ALA A 100 5.85 11.12 18.45
CA ALA A 100 6.30 12.43 18.85
C ALA A 100 5.30 13.15 19.76
N GLN A 101 4.00 13.10 19.44
CA GLN A 101 2.99 13.88 20.15
C GLN A 101 2.38 13.13 21.34
N HIS A 102 2.21 11.81 21.24
CA HIS A 102 1.43 11.01 22.20
C HIS A 102 2.25 9.88 22.85
N GLY A 103 3.45 9.59 22.34
CA GLY A 103 4.34 8.57 22.88
C GLY A 103 4.14 7.17 22.29
N VAL A 104 5.02 6.25 22.68
CA VAL A 104 5.11 4.90 22.11
C VAL A 104 3.90 4.02 22.44
N GLU A 105 3.22 4.25 23.56
CA GLU A 105 2.02 3.50 23.97
C GLU A 105 0.86 3.70 22.99
N TYR A 106 0.70 4.92 22.46
CA TYR A 106 -0.27 5.21 21.41
C TYR A 106 0.07 4.50 20.11
N LEU A 107 1.36 4.33 19.79
CA LEU A 107 1.79 3.51 18.66
C LEU A 107 1.37 2.05 18.85
N PHE A 108 1.57 1.45 20.04
CA PHE A 108 1.15 0.06 20.27
C PHE A 108 -0.36 -0.11 20.13
N ALA A 109 -1.16 0.81 20.70
CA ALA A 109 -2.61 0.81 20.54
C ALA A 109 -3.05 0.96 19.07
N THR A 110 -2.39 1.86 18.33
CA THR A 110 -2.62 2.07 16.89
C THR A 110 -2.32 0.83 16.08
N VAL A 111 -1.26 0.09 16.43
CA VAL A 111 -0.87 -1.17 15.78
C VAL A 111 -1.88 -2.28 16.02
N VAL A 112 -2.40 -2.40 17.26
CA VAL A 112 -3.49 -3.33 17.58
C VAL A 112 -4.73 -3.01 16.74
N LEU A 113 -5.16 -1.74 16.71
CA LEU A 113 -6.34 -1.32 15.94
C LEU A 113 -6.14 -1.51 14.43
N MET A 114 -4.97 -1.17 13.89
CA MET A 114 -4.58 -1.48 12.50
C MET A 114 -4.77 -2.96 12.20
N GLY A 115 -4.27 -3.83 13.07
CA GLY A 115 -4.36 -5.27 12.88
C GLY A 115 -5.81 -5.75 12.87
N ILE A 116 -6.66 -5.23 13.75
CA ILE A 116 -8.10 -5.52 13.77
C ILE A 116 -8.74 -5.10 12.44
N LEU A 117 -8.46 -3.89 11.94
CA LEU A 117 -9.00 -3.41 10.66
C LEU A 117 -8.55 -4.28 9.49
N GLN A 118 -7.30 -4.75 9.48
CA GLN A 118 -6.78 -5.67 8.46
C GLN A 118 -7.45 -7.05 8.51
N VAL A 119 -7.68 -7.60 9.71
CA VAL A 119 -8.45 -8.84 9.87
C VAL A 119 -9.87 -8.67 9.34
N ILE A 120 -10.55 -7.57 9.68
CA ILE A 120 -11.89 -7.25 9.18
C ILE A 120 -11.88 -7.17 7.65
N ALA A 121 -10.92 -6.48 7.06
CA ALA A 121 -10.78 -6.37 5.61
C ALA A 121 -10.56 -7.75 4.96
N GLY A 122 -9.77 -8.63 5.58
CA GLY A 122 -9.55 -9.99 5.10
C GLY A 122 -10.80 -10.87 5.18
N VAL A 123 -11.53 -10.83 6.30
CA VAL A 123 -12.78 -11.58 6.50
C VAL A 123 -13.85 -11.12 5.52
N LEU A 124 -14.00 -9.81 5.31
CA LEU A 124 -14.98 -9.25 4.37
C LEU A 124 -14.54 -9.32 2.90
N GLN A 125 -13.36 -9.88 2.62
CA GLN A 125 -12.77 -9.99 1.28
C GLN A 125 -12.57 -8.64 0.58
N TRP A 126 -12.30 -7.61 1.38
CA TRP A 126 -12.08 -6.24 0.95
C TRP A 126 -10.69 -6.00 0.36
N GLY A 127 -9.80 -7.00 0.36
CA GLY A 127 -8.51 -6.93 -0.32
C GLY A 127 -8.63 -6.55 -1.81
N LYS A 128 -9.79 -6.75 -2.44
CA LYS A 128 -10.08 -6.29 -3.82
C LYS A 128 -10.21 -4.77 -3.94
N PHE A 129 -10.68 -4.09 -2.90
CA PHE A 129 -10.89 -2.63 -2.90
C PHE A 129 -9.59 -1.84 -2.88
N ILE A 130 -8.45 -2.51 -2.63
CA ILE A 130 -7.13 -1.89 -2.74
C ILE A 130 -6.85 -1.32 -4.13
N ARG A 131 -7.50 -1.88 -5.16
CA ARG A 131 -7.44 -1.39 -6.55
C ARG A 131 -8.06 0.00 -6.73
N LEU A 132 -8.78 0.51 -5.73
CA LEU A 132 -9.38 1.84 -5.75
C LEU A 132 -8.38 2.94 -5.37
N VAL A 133 -7.21 2.60 -4.82
CA VAL A 133 -6.18 3.60 -4.51
C VAL A 133 -5.55 4.09 -5.81
N PRO A 134 -5.66 5.39 -6.13
CA PRO A 134 -5.17 5.90 -7.40
C PRO A 134 -3.65 5.80 -7.49
N HIS A 135 -3.15 5.37 -8.65
CA HIS A 135 -1.70 5.26 -8.90
C HIS A 135 -0.93 6.58 -8.69
N PRO A 136 -1.48 7.77 -9.05
CA PRO A 136 -0.82 9.05 -8.73
C PRO A 136 -0.57 9.26 -7.24
N VAL A 137 -1.51 8.85 -6.38
CA VAL A 137 -1.38 8.94 -4.92
C VAL A 137 -0.26 8.03 -4.44
N MET A 138 -0.20 6.80 -4.96
CA MET A 138 0.89 5.85 -4.64
C MET A 138 2.27 6.38 -5.03
N LEU A 139 2.41 6.98 -6.21
CA LEU A 139 3.69 7.56 -6.64
C LEU A 139 4.09 8.75 -5.77
N GLY A 140 3.15 9.66 -5.49
CA GLY A 140 3.39 10.80 -4.62
C GLY A 140 3.77 10.38 -3.21
N PHE A 141 3.11 9.35 -2.69
CA PHE A 141 3.38 8.72 -1.39
C PHE A 141 4.79 8.11 -1.33
N VAL A 142 5.17 7.27 -2.29
CA VAL A 142 6.50 6.63 -2.32
C VAL A 142 7.62 7.66 -2.44
N ASN A 143 7.43 8.72 -3.24
CA ASN A 143 8.40 9.82 -3.34
C ASN A 143 8.50 10.62 -2.03
N GLY A 144 7.37 10.99 -1.45
CA GLY A 144 7.33 11.70 -0.17
C GLY A 144 7.98 10.88 0.94
N LEU A 145 7.66 9.58 1.03
CA LEU A 145 8.26 8.62 1.94
C LEU A 145 9.79 8.59 1.81
N ALA A 146 10.32 8.48 0.60
CA ALA A 146 11.77 8.49 0.37
C ALA A 146 12.43 9.80 0.85
N ILE A 147 11.78 10.95 0.63
CA ILE A 147 12.29 12.25 1.10
C ILE A 147 12.25 12.32 2.63
N VAL A 148 11.17 11.88 3.28
CA VAL A 148 11.08 11.91 4.75
C VAL A 148 12.10 10.97 5.39
N ILE A 149 12.33 9.77 4.83
CA ILE A 149 13.39 8.88 5.29
C ILE A 149 14.76 9.55 5.12
N PHE A 150 15.01 10.21 3.98
CA PHE A 150 16.25 10.96 3.74
C PHE A 150 16.46 12.04 4.81
N LEU A 151 15.45 12.87 5.07
CA LEU A 151 15.51 13.91 6.09
C LEU A 151 15.74 13.33 7.49
N ALA A 152 15.11 12.19 7.81
CA ALA A 152 15.34 11.48 9.06
C ALA A 152 16.78 10.94 9.17
N GLN A 153 17.42 10.53 8.06
CA GLN A 153 18.84 10.16 8.08
C GLN A 153 19.76 11.37 8.28
N MET A 154 19.34 12.56 7.86
CA MET A 154 20.12 13.79 8.09
C MET A 154 20.22 14.16 9.56
N SER A 155 19.28 13.75 10.40
CA SER A 155 19.36 13.96 11.85
C SER A 155 20.52 13.20 12.50
N GLN A 156 20.99 12.10 11.89
CA GLN A 156 22.12 11.30 12.37
C GLN A 156 23.48 12.00 12.19
N PHE A 157 23.51 13.10 11.44
CA PHE A 157 24.68 13.98 11.30
C PHE A 157 24.68 15.14 12.31
N LYS A 158 23.79 15.10 13.30
CA LYS A 158 23.74 16.05 14.42
C LYS A 158 24.38 15.44 15.65
N VAL A 159 24.79 16.29 16.58
CA VAL A 159 25.37 15.86 17.85
C VAL A 159 24.34 15.02 18.60
N PRO A 160 24.67 13.78 19.02
CA PRO A 160 23.76 12.93 19.77
C PRO A 160 23.20 13.65 21.01
N GLY A 161 21.89 13.56 21.23
CA GLY A 161 21.20 14.20 22.36
C GLY A 161 20.87 15.69 22.20
N SER A 162 21.29 16.35 21.11
CA SER A 162 20.93 17.76 20.83
C SER A 162 19.60 17.93 20.09
N ILE A 163 19.00 16.82 19.64
CA ILE A 163 17.83 16.82 18.78
C ILE A 163 16.57 16.93 19.65
N GLU A 164 15.68 17.85 19.27
CA GLU A 164 14.41 18.07 19.96
C GLU A 164 13.24 17.50 19.17
N ASN A 165 12.18 17.15 19.88
CA ASN A 165 10.95 16.69 19.27
C ASN A 165 10.12 17.90 18.83
N THR A 166 9.88 18.02 17.51
CA THR A 166 9.18 19.15 16.90
C THR A 166 7.70 18.87 16.63
N GLY A 167 7.16 17.72 17.05
CA GLY A 167 5.77 17.32 16.80
C GLY A 167 5.54 16.71 15.41
N HIS A 168 6.33 17.08 14.41
CA HIS A 168 6.39 16.45 13.07
C HIS A 168 7.62 15.53 12.90
N GLY A 169 8.25 15.16 14.03
CA GLY A 169 9.45 14.34 14.08
C GLY A 169 10.61 15.01 14.80
N MET A 170 11.78 14.40 14.67
CA MET A 170 13.03 14.83 15.29
C MET A 170 13.66 16.00 14.50
N GLY A 171 13.66 17.20 15.10
CA GLY A 171 14.14 18.45 14.51
C GLY A 171 15.09 19.22 15.44
N GLY A 172 15.64 20.35 14.98
CA GLY A 172 16.62 21.11 15.78
C GLY A 172 17.98 20.41 15.94
N GLY A 173 18.78 20.78 16.95
CA GLY A 173 20.08 20.19 17.25
C GLY A 173 21.28 20.76 16.49
N GLU A 174 22.44 20.70 17.13
CA GLU A 174 23.71 21.18 16.57
C GLU A 174 24.25 20.16 15.56
N TRP A 175 24.65 20.65 14.38
CA TRP A 175 25.29 19.80 13.38
C TRP A 175 26.66 19.35 13.87
N LEU A 176 27.03 18.10 13.57
CA LEU A 176 28.41 17.67 13.75
C LEU A 176 29.33 18.61 12.96
N SER A 177 30.46 18.97 13.56
CA SER A 177 31.45 19.86 12.94
C SER A 177 32.85 19.28 13.10
N GLY A 178 33.79 19.72 12.26
CA GLY A 178 35.17 19.25 12.30
C GLY A 178 35.33 17.77 11.91
N MET A 179 36.24 17.08 12.60
CA MET A 179 36.65 15.71 12.26
C MET A 179 35.51 14.67 12.36
N PRO A 180 34.63 14.68 13.39
CA PRO A 180 33.50 13.75 13.46
C PRO A 180 32.56 13.82 12.26
N LEU A 181 32.30 15.01 11.72
CA LEU A 181 31.48 15.19 10.52
C LEU A 181 32.13 14.54 9.30
N TYR A 182 33.42 14.81 9.07
CA TYR A 182 34.15 14.27 7.91
C TYR A 182 34.27 12.75 7.98
N LEU A 183 34.50 12.19 9.18
CA LEU A 183 34.50 10.74 9.40
C LEU A 183 33.12 10.14 9.09
N MET A 184 32.05 10.74 9.62
CA MET A 184 30.70 10.27 9.38
C MET A 184 30.36 10.28 7.88
N LEU A 185 30.60 11.41 7.20
CA LEU A 185 30.37 11.54 5.75
C LEU A 185 31.23 10.56 4.94
N GLY A 186 32.51 10.43 5.27
CA GLY A 186 33.44 9.56 4.57
C GLY A 186 33.06 8.08 4.70
N LEU A 187 32.71 7.64 5.91
CA LEU A 187 32.27 6.25 6.15
C LEU A 187 30.91 5.96 5.54
N THR A 188 29.96 6.91 5.59
CA THR A 188 28.67 6.78 4.91
C THR A 188 28.85 6.66 3.40
N ALA A 189 29.66 7.53 2.79
CA ALA A 189 29.96 7.46 1.36
C ALA A 189 30.67 6.14 0.99
N LEU A 190 31.57 5.66 1.85
CA LEU A 190 32.22 4.36 1.69
C LEU A 190 31.19 3.21 1.72
N THR A 191 30.26 3.21 2.68
CA THR A 191 29.18 2.22 2.73
C THR A 191 28.34 2.24 1.46
N MET A 192 27.93 3.42 0.99
CA MET A 192 27.18 3.55 -0.27
C MET A 192 27.97 3.01 -1.48
N LEU A 193 29.26 3.33 -1.56
CA LEU A 193 30.15 2.86 -2.61
C LEU A 193 30.29 1.33 -2.59
N ILE A 194 30.42 0.73 -1.41
CA ILE A 194 30.45 -0.73 -1.25
C ILE A 194 29.13 -1.34 -1.70
N ILE A 195 27.98 -0.79 -1.29
CA ILE A 195 26.67 -1.32 -1.67
C ILE A 195 26.45 -1.27 -3.18
N TRP A 196 26.89 -0.19 -3.83
CA TRP A 196 26.81 -0.04 -5.28
C TRP A 196 27.81 -0.92 -6.06
N GLY A 197 29.01 -1.10 -5.52
CA GLY A 197 30.10 -1.84 -6.16
C GLY A 197 30.03 -3.36 -5.95
N MET A 198 29.68 -3.81 -4.74
CA MET A 198 29.74 -5.22 -4.33
C MET A 198 28.94 -6.16 -5.23
N PRO A 199 27.71 -5.85 -5.68
CA PRO A 199 26.94 -6.71 -6.59
C PRO A 199 27.63 -6.99 -7.93
N LYS A 200 28.59 -6.14 -8.33
CA LYS A 200 29.39 -6.30 -9.56
C LYS A 200 30.60 -7.22 -9.36
N ILE A 201 31.02 -7.42 -8.12
CA ILE A 201 32.18 -8.24 -7.74
C ILE A 201 31.71 -9.64 -7.32
N THR A 202 30.70 -9.72 -6.45
CA THR A 202 30.16 -10.99 -5.94
C THR A 202 28.65 -10.91 -5.76
N ARG A 203 28.00 -12.07 -5.88
CA ARG A 203 26.56 -12.24 -5.62
C ARG A 203 26.28 -13.11 -4.40
N VAL A 204 27.32 -13.56 -3.70
CA VAL A 204 27.19 -14.50 -2.57
C VAL A 204 26.73 -13.79 -1.30
N VAL A 205 27.23 -12.58 -1.05
CA VAL A 205 26.93 -11.82 0.17
C VAL A 205 26.03 -10.64 -0.19
N PRO A 206 24.93 -10.39 0.55
CA PRO A 206 24.12 -9.19 0.38
C PRO A 206 24.97 -7.92 0.51
N ALA A 207 24.83 -7.02 -0.46
CA ALA A 207 25.62 -5.79 -0.51
C ALA A 207 25.48 -4.90 0.74
N PRO A 208 24.28 -4.74 1.35
CA PRO A 208 24.13 -4.02 2.62
C PRO A 208 24.92 -4.64 3.77
N LEU A 209 24.90 -5.98 3.88
CA LEU A 209 25.63 -6.70 4.92
C LEU A 209 27.15 -6.53 4.75
N ALA A 210 27.63 -6.60 3.51
CA ALA A 210 29.03 -6.32 3.21
C ALA A 210 29.43 -4.89 3.56
N GLY A 211 28.59 -3.91 3.21
CA GLY A 211 28.79 -2.50 3.56
C GLY A 211 28.92 -2.28 5.06
N ILE A 212 28.01 -2.87 5.84
CA ILE A 212 28.03 -2.80 7.31
C ILE A 212 29.27 -3.49 7.87
N GLY A 213 29.53 -4.74 7.46
CA GLY A 213 30.63 -5.53 8.00
C GLY A 213 32.00 -4.92 7.73
N ILE A 214 32.24 -4.43 6.51
CA ILE A 214 33.52 -3.82 6.13
C ILE A 214 33.74 -2.50 6.87
N VAL A 215 32.71 -1.64 6.95
CA VAL A 215 32.83 -0.36 7.65
C VAL A 215 32.95 -0.56 9.16
N ALA A 216 32.22 -1.51 9.75
CA ALA A 216 32.39 -1.88 11.15
C ALA A 216 33.81 -2.39 11.44
N ALA A 217 34.35 -3.28 10.60
CA ALA A 217 35.72 -3.77 10.75
C ALA A 217 36.77 -2.65 10.65
N LEU A 218 36.57 -1.69 9.74
CA LEU A 218 37.45 -0.54 9.59
C LEU A 218 37.39 0.38 10.82
N VAL A 219 36.19 0.71 11.30
CA VAL A 219 35.99 1.57 12.47
C VAL A 219 36.61 0.93 13.72
N ILE A 220 36.36 -0.36 13.94
CA ILE A 220 36.89 -1.10 15.09
C ILE A 220 38.41 -1.26 14.99
N GLY A 221 38.92 -1.66 13.82
CA GLY A 221 40.34 -1.94 13.60
C GLY A 221 41.23 -0.70 13.66
N LEU A 222 40.71 0.46 13.24
CA LEU A 222 41.43 1.74 13.30
C LEU A 222 41.10 2.56 14.56
N GLY A 223 40.20 2.09 15.42
CA GLY A 223 39.78 2.80 16.62
C GLY A 223 39.12 4.15 16.33
N LEU A 224 38.35 4.25 15.24
CA LEU A 224 37.69 5.51 14.88
C LEU A 224 36.57 5.83 15.87
N ASP A 225 36.60 7.05 16.40
CA ASP A 225 35.57 7.56 17.29
C ASP A 225 34.38 8.07 16.48
N VAL A 226 33.42 7.17 16.25
CA VAL A 226 32.16 7.45 15.58
C VAL A 226 31.02 6.83 16.38
N PRO A 227 29.84 7.50 16.44
CA PRO A 227 28.68 6.95 17.12
C PRO A 227 28.30 5.57 16.59
N ARG A 228 28.00 4.64 17.50
CA ARG A 228 27.56 3.27 17.23
C ARG A 228 26.12 3.10 17.67
N VAL A 229 25.49 2.03 17.21
CA VAL A 229 24.12 1.69 17.58
C VAL A 229 23.96 1.57 19.10
N GLY A 230 24.90 0.91 19.77
CA GLY A 230 24.87 0.73 21.23
C GLY A 230 25.02 2.02 22.03
N ASP A 231 25.58 3.07 21.44
CA ASP A 231 25.72 4.39 22.08
C ASP A 231 24.38 5.14 22.11
N MET A 232 23.46 4.83 21.19
CA MET A 232 22.13 5.44 21.11
C MET A 232 21.12 4.71 22.00
N ALA A 233 21.10 3.38 21.92
CA ALA A 233 20.18 2.54 22.68
C ALA A 233 20.72 1.11 22.76
N SER A 234 20.54 0.45 23.91
CA SER A 234 20.94 -0.95 24.05
C SER A 234 20.03 -1.86 23.23
N ILE A 235 20.61 -2.84 22.56
CA ILE A 235 19.88 -3.89 21.81
C ILE A 235 19.80 -5.19 22.62
N LYS A 236 20.29 -5.19 23.87
CA LYS A 236 20.10 -6.33 24.77
C LYS A 236 18.62 -6.51 25.08
N GLY A 237 17.99 -7.40 24.33
CA GLY A 237 16.59 -7.78 24.48
C GLY A 237 16.44 -9.19 25.01
N GLY A 238 15.32 -9.43 25.70
CA GLY A 238 14.83 -10.78 25.98
C GLY A 238 13.87 -11.26 24.90
N LEU A 239 13.12 -12.30 25.24
CA LEU A 239 11.90 -12.63 24.50
C LEU A 239 10.91 -11.45 24.61
N PRO A 240 10.12 -11.16 23.56
CA PRO A 240 9.07 -10.14 23.66
C PRO A 240 8.12 -10.48 24.80
N GLU A 241 7.92 -9.53 25.71
CA GLU A 241 6.97 -9.68 26.82
C GLU A 241 5.59 -9.20 26.40
N PHE A 242 4.56 -9.84 26.95
CA PHE A 242 3.19 -9.43 26.71
C PHE A 242 2.92 -8.10 27.44
N HIS A 243 2.50 -7.10 26.68
CA HIS A 243 2.25 -5.74 27.11
C HIS A 243 0.90 -5.27 26.59
N ILE A 244 0.02 -4.83 27.49
CA ILE A 244 -1.23 -4.19 27.09
C ILE A 244 -0.94 -2.70 26.94
N PRO A 245 -1.20 -2.08 25.77
CA PRO A 245 -0.93 -0.66 25.56
C PRO A 245 -1.53 0.20 26.66
N ALA A 246 -0.70 0.96 27.36
CA ALA A 246 -1.05 1.74 28.54
C ALA A 246 -1.68 3.09 28.17
N VAL A 247 -2.76 3.07 27.38
CA VAL A 247 -3.51 4.25 26.93
C VAL A 247 -4.92 4.27 27.54
N PRO A 248 -5.52 5.44 27.81
CA PRO A 248 -6.90 5.52 28.25
C PRO A 248 -7.84 4.90 27.20
N LEU A 249 -8.68 3.95 27.59
CA LEU A 249 -9.70 3.37 26.70
C LEU A 249 -10.95 4.26 26.66
N ASN A 250 -10.80 5.46 26.08
CA ASN A 250 -11.86 6.44 25.91
C ASN A 250 -12.03 6.84 24.43
N TRP A 251 -13.03 7.68 24.17
CA TRP A 251 -13.33 8.16 22.81
C TRP A 251 -12.21 9.04 22.24
N GLU A 252 -11.55 9.84 23.08
CA GLU A 252 -10.45 10.72 22.68
C GLU A 252 -9.25 9.94 22.14
N THR A 253 -8.81 8.89 22.85
CA THR A 253 -7.75 8.00 22.34
C THR A 253 -8.14 7.39 21.01
N LEU A 254 -9.40 6.97 20.85
CA LEU A 254 -9.88 6.42 19.58
C LEU A 254 -9.83 7.46 18.45
N GLU A 255 -10.23 8.71 18.70
CA GLU A 255 -10.13 9.81 17.73
C GLU A 255 -8.68 10.09 17.31
N ILE A 256 -7.73 9.95 18.25
CA ILE A 256 -6.30 10.11 17.98
C ILE A 256 -5.78 8.96 17.11
N ILE A 257 -6.01 7.70 17.50
CA ILE A 257 -5.36 6.55 16.84
C ILE A 257 -6.07 6.10 15.56
N LEU A 258 -7.38 6.31 15.44
CA LEU A 258 -8.19 5.77 14.34
C LEU A 258 -7.71 6.25 12.95
N PRO A 259 -7.40 7.54 12.72
CA PRO A 259 -6.88 8.00 11.43
C PRO A 259 -5.57 7.29 11.05
N TYR A 260 -4.63 7.19 12.00
CA TYR A 260 -3.36 6.49 11.79
C TYR A 260 -3.60 5.01 11.50
N SER A 261 -4.42 4.32 12.31
CA SER A 261 -4.71 2.89 12.13
C SER A 261 -5.33 2.56 10.78
N VAL A 262 -6.24 3.40 10.27
CA VAL A 262 -6.86 3.22 8.94
C VAL A 262 -5.80 3.34 7.83
N ILE A 263 -4.94 4.33 7.93
CA ILE A 263 -3.90 4.60 6.92
C ILE A 263 -2.84 3.50 6.94
N LEU A 264 -2.36 3.12 8.12
CA LEU A 264 -1.41 2.02 8.29
C LEU A 264 -2.00 0.69 7.84
N ALA A 265 -3.28 0.43 8.12
CA ALA A 265 -3.98 -0.75 7.62
C ALA A 265 -3.99 -0.74 6.09
N ALA A 266 -4.35 0.37 5.46
CA ALA A 266 -4.37 0.50 4.01
C ALA A 266 -2.97 0.30 3.40
N ILE A 267 -1.96 1.03 3.86
CA ILE A 267 -0.56 0.92 3.38
C ILE A 267 -0.07 -0.52 3.54
N GLY A 268 -0.27 -1.09 4.74
CA GLY A 268 0.16 -2.44 5.03
C GLY A 268 -0.47 -3.46 4.07
N LEU A 269 -1.77 -3.36 3.80
CA LEU A 269 -2.43 -4.25 2.85
C LEU A 269 -1.96 -3.99 1.41
N ILE A 270 -1.71 -2.74 1.02
CA ILE A 270 -1.28 -2.38 -0.35
C ILE A 270 0.06 -3.04 -0.63
N GLU A 271 1.04 -2.84 0.27
CA GLU A 271 2.36 -3.43 0.11
C GLU A 271 2.32 -4.95 0.15
N SER A 272 1.53 -5.55 1.03
CA SER A 272 1.41 -7.01 1.09
C SER A 272 0.77 -7.61 -0.15
N LEU A 273 -0.30 -7.01 -0.68
CA LEU A 273 -0.94 -7.51 -1.90
C LEU A 273 -0.09 -7.27 -3.16
N LEU A 274 0.66 -6.16 -3.23
CA LEU A 274 1.62 -5.94 -4.31
C LEU A 274 2.76 -6.96 -4.24
N THR A 275 3.30 -7.19 -3.05
CA THR A 275 4.35 -8.20 -2.83
C THR A 275 3.83 -9.61 -3.15
N LEU A 276 2.57 -9.90 -2.81
CA LEU A 276 1.91 -11.18 -3.11
C LEU A 276 1.88 -11.45 -4.61
N ASN A 277 1.48 -10.46 -5.39
CA ASN A 277 1.43 -10.57 -6.84
C ASN A 277 2.82 -10.72 -7.44
N LEU A 278 3.80 -9.94 -6.99
CA LEU A 278 5.17 -10.00 -7.48
C LEU A 278 5.85 -11.35 -7.18
N VAL A 279 5.74 -11.84 -5.94
CA VAL A 279 6.25 -13.16 -5.55
C VAL A 279 5.52 -14.24 -6.34
N GLY A 280 4.20 -14.10 -6.52
CA GLY A 280 3.39 -15.02 -7.31
C GLY A 280 3.86 -15.12 -8.77
N GLU A 281 4.13 -13.98 -9.41
CA GLU A 281 4.64 -13.90 -10.78
C GLU A 281 6.01 -14.59 -10.90
N MET A 282 6.94 -14.29 -9.99
CA MET A 282 8.29 -14.91 -10.00
C MET A 282 8.29 -16.42 -9.79
N THR A 283 7.27 -16.95 -9.13
CA THR A 283 7.18 -18.36 -8.74
C THR A 283 6.15 -19.12 -9.57
N GLY A 284 5.43 -18.45 -10.47
CA GLY A 284 4.39 -19.05 -11.31
C GLY A 284 3.17 -19.55 -10.53
N LYS A 285 2.90 -19.01 -9.33
CA LYS A 285 1.81 -19.47 -8.46
C LYS A 285 0.97 -18.29 -7.96
N ARG A 286 -0.35 -18.50 -7.85
CA ARG A 286 -1.25 -17.50 -7.23
C ARG A 286 -1.18 -17.58 -5.70
N GLY A 287 -1.42 -16.46 -5.03
CA GLY A 287 -1.52 -16.38 -3.57
C GLY A 287 -2.92 -15.94 -3.12
N GLY A 288 -3.26 -16.24 -1.88
CA GLY A 288 -4.56 -15.89 -1.30
C GLY A 288 -4.57 -14.47 -0.73
N ALA A 289 -5.18 -13.50 -1.42
CA ALA A 289 -5.23 -12.11 -0.99
C ALA A 289 -5.94 -11.93 0.38
N SER A 290 -7.11 -12.56 0.56
CA SER A 290 -7.84 -12.49 1.85
C SER A 290 -7.08 -13.16 2.98
N GLN A 291 -6.41 -14.29 2.69
CA GLN A 291 -5.54 -14.97 3.66
C GLN A 291 -4.39 -14.07 4.08
N GLU A 292 -3.76 -13.37 3.15
CA GLU A 292 -2.69 -12.41 3.45
C GLU A 292 -3.17 -11.26 4.33
N CYS A 293 -4.36 -10.71 4.06
CA CYS A 293 -4.97 -9.66 4.88
C CYS A 293 -5.19 -10.13 6.33
N ILE A 294 -5.73 -11.35 6.52
CA ILE A 294 -5.96 -11.94 7.85
C ILE A 294 -4.62 -12.19 8.54
N ALA A 295 -3.64 -12.76 7.83
CA ALA A 295 -2.32 -13.07 8.38
C ALA A 295 -1.59 -11.83 8.88
N GLN A 296 -1.60 -10.77 8.08
CA GLN A 296 -1.01 -9.50 8.42
C GLN A 296 -1.77 -8.80 9.55
N GLY A 297 -3.10 -8.84 9.54
CA GLY A 297 -3.90 -8.29 10.62
C GLY A 297 -3.64 -8.98 11.94
N ALA A 298 -3.66 -10.32 11.95
CA ALA A 298 -3.35 -11.11 13.13
C ALA A 298 -1.92 -10.86 13.64
N SER A 299 -0.96 -10.74 12.73
CA SER A 299 0.42 -10.47 13.09
C SER A 299 0.60 -9.08 13.71
N ASN A 300 -0.08 -8.06 13.20
CA ASN A 300 -0.07 -6.72 13.77
C ASN A 300 -0.80 -6.64 15.11
N VAL A 301 -1.95 -7.30 15.28
CA VAL A 301 -2.61 -7.40 16.59
C VAL A 301 -1.65 -7.98 17.63
N LEU A 302 -1.03 -9.11 17.33
CA LEU A 302 -0.05 -9.72 18.22
C LEU A 302 1.14 -8.79 18.46
N THR A 303 1.69 -8.19 17.41
CA THR A 303 2.85 -7.30 17.54
C THR A 303 2.58 -6.10 18.45
N GLY A 304 1.40 -5.49 18.38
CA GLY A 304 1.03 -4.38 19.27
C GLY A 304 0.96 -4.81 20.74
N PHE A 305 0.50 -6.03 21.03
CA PHE A 305 0.49 -6.59 22.39
C PHE A 305 1.85 -7.10 22.89
N PHE A 306 2.89 -7.04 22.07
CA PHE A 306 4.24 -7.46 22.44
C PHE A 306 5.26 -6.32 22.22
N GLY A 307 4.78 -5.08 22.24
CA GLY A 307 5.62 -3.88 22.21
C GLY A 307 6.34 -3.65 20.88
N GLY A 308 5.78 -4.08 19.76
CA GLY A 308 6.33 -3.85 18.43
C GLY A 308 5.61 -2.74 17.65
N MET A 309 6.31 -2.10 16.72
CA MET A 309 5.78 -1.02 15.85
C MET A 309 4.89 -1.49 14.70
N GLY A 310 4.58 -2.78 14.63
CA GLY A 310 3.85 -3.37 13.51
C GLY A 310 4.68 -3.50 12.23
N GLY A 311 4.07 -4.07 11.19
CA GLY A 311 4.76 -4.40 9.96
C GLY A 311 3.86 -4.77 8.79
N CYS A 312 4.50 -5.00 7.66
CA CYS A 312 3.87 -5.44 6.41
C CYS A 312 4.87 -6.27 5.59
N ALA A 313 4.45 -6.73 4.41
CA ALA A 313 5.35 -7.42 3.50
C ALA A 313 6.47 -6.48 3.01
N MET A 314 7.68 -7.02 2.91
CA MET A 314 8.83 -6.30 2.37
C MET A 314 9.15 -6.80 0.97
N ILE A 315 8.92 -5.94 -0.02
CA ILE A 315 9.22 -6.25 -1.43
C ILE A 315 10.69 -6.67 -1.57
N GLY A 316 11.64 -5.84 -1.12
CA GLY A 316 13.08 -6.11 -1.25
C GLY A 316 13.51 -7.45 -0.63
N GLN A 317 13.09 -7.71 0.60
CA GLN A 317 13.46 -8.93 1.33
C GLN A 317 12.79 -10.17 0.73
N SER A 318 11.54 -10.06 0.28
CA SER A 318 10.85 -11.13 -0.45
C SER A 318 11.57 -11.46 -1.76
N MET A 319 12.04 -10.44 -2.48
CA MET A 319 12.83 -10.64 -3.71
C MET A 319 14.17 -11.31 -3.43
N ILE A 320 14.88 -10.93 -2.37
CA ILE A 320 16.12 -11.59 -1.94
C ILE A 320 15.83 -13.05 -1.62
N ASN A 321 14.79 -13.33 -0.84
CA ASN A 321 14.41 -14.68 -0.44
C ASN A 321 14.13 -15.58 -1.65
N VAL A 322 13.28 -15.12 -2.57
CA VAL A 322 12.89 -15.87 -3.77
C VAL A 322 14.06 -16.02 -4.75
N LYS A 323 14.92 -15.01 -4.89
CA LYS A 323 16.15 -15.08 -5.72
C LYS A 323 17.20 -16.02 -5.12
N SER A 324 17.25 -16.14 -3.79
CA SER A 324 18.06 -17.14 -3.08
C SER A 324 17.48 -18.57 -3.18
N GLY A 325 16.37 -18.74 -3.89
CA GLY A 325 15.80 -20.05 -4.21
C GLY A 325 14.66 -20.49 -3.28
N ALA A 326 14.26 -19.70 -2.28
CA ALA A 326 13.16 -20.02 -1.38
C ALA A 326 11.80 -20.08 -2.08
N ARG A 327 10.92 -20.99 -1.66
CA ARG A 327 9.60 -21.28 -2.27
C ARG A 327 8.58 -21.80 -1.26
N THR A 328 9.04 -22.26 -0.09
CA THR A 328 8.19 -22.79 0.98
C THR A 328 8.08 -21.79 2.13
N ARG A 329 7.25 -22.11 3.13
CA ARG A 329 7.10 -21.27 4.33
C ARG A 329 8.32 -21.31 5.24
N ILE A 330 9.17 -22.35 5.09
CA ILE A 330 10.33 -22.59 5.95
C ILE A 330 11.31 -21.42 5.93
N ALA A 331 11.59 -20.80 4.77
CA ALA A 331 12.50 -19.67 4.73
C ALA A 331 12.01 -18.47 5.56
N GLY A 332 10.70 -18.17 5.54
CA GLY A 332 10.13 -17.10 6.36
C GLY A 332 10.20 -17.41 7.85
N ILE A 333 9.86 -18.64 8.23
CA ILE A 333 9.99 -19.12 9.63
C ILE A 333 11.45 -19.04 10.09
N ALA A 334 12.37 -19.53 9.25
CA ALA A 334 13.80 -19.51 9.53
C ALA A 334 14.32 -18.07 9.67
N ALA A 335 13.90 -17.15 8.79
CA ALA A 335 14.28 -15.75 8.89
C ALA A 335 13.85 -15.13 10.24
N ALA A 336 12.60 -15.36 10.67
CA ALA A 336 12.11 -14.86 11.94
C ALA A 336 12.86 -15.48 13.14
N LEU A 337 13.12 -16.79 13.11
CA LEU A 337 13.85 -17.48 14.20
C LEU A 337 15.33 -17.09 14.26
N PHE A 338 16.00 -16.90 13.12
CA PHE A 338 17.37 -16.38 13.09
C PHE A 338 17.41 -14.95 13.61
N LEU A 339 16.44 -14.10 13.24
CA LEU A 339 16.33 -12.75 13.78
C LEU A 339 16.16 -12.78 15.31
N LEU A 340 15.27 -13.63 15.83
CA LEU A 340 15.12 -13.80 17.28
C LEU A 340 16.43 -14.25 17.95
N THR A 341 17.15 -15.19 17.31
CA THR A 341 18.46 -15.65 17.79
C THR A 341 19.47 -14.50 17.84
N PHE A 342 19.45 -13.61 16.85
CA PHE A 342 20.32 -12.43 16.83
C PHE A 342 19.99 -11.43 17.94
N ILE A 343 18.71 -11.23 18.24
CA ILE A 343 18.28 -10.38 19.35
C ILE A 343 18.80 -10.94 20.69
N LEU A 344 18.66 -12.25 20.92
CA LEU A 344 19.01 -12.89 22.19
C LEU A 344 20.52 -13.05 22.40
N PHE A 345 21.29 -13.35 21.34
CA PHE A 345 22.69 -13.75 21.47
C PHE A 345 23.69 -12.86 20.73
N ALA A 346 23.25 -12.16 19.68
CA ALA A 346 24.13 -11.32 18.86
C ALA A 346 24.00 -9.82 19.17
N ALA A 347 23.22 -9.42 20.18
CA ALA A 347 23.11 -8.02 20.61
C ALA A 347 24.47 -7.31 20.79
N PRO A 348 25.50 -7.91 21.44
CA PRO A 348 26.81 -7.27 21.57
C PRO A 348 27.49 -6.98 20.23
N LEU A 349 27.19 -7.77 19.18
CA LEU A 349 27.75 -7.55 17.84
C LEU A 349 26.98 -6.45 17.10
N ILE A 350 25.65 -6.41 17.25
CA ILE A 350 24.80 -5.39 16.61
C ILE A 350 25.08 -4.00 17.21
N GLU A 351 25.33 -3.92 18.53
CA GLU A 351 25.67 -2.67 19.22
C GLU A 351 26.98 -2.04 18.72
N LEU A 352 27.90 -2.84 18.13
CA LEU A 352 29.16 -2.36 17.55
C LEU A 352 29.02 -1.74 16.15
N ILE A 353 27.84 -1.83 15.53
CA ILE A 353 27.62 -1.29 14.18
C ILE A 353 27.76 0.24 14.21
N PRO A 354 28.65 0.84 13.39
CA PRO A 354 28.74 2.29 13.27
C PRO A 354 27.46 2.88 12.67
N LEU A 355 26.95 3.98 13.23
CA LEU A 355 25.78 4.68 12.67
C LEU A 355 26.02 5.10 11.23
N ALA A 356 27.26 5.47 10.87
CA ALA A 356 27.65 5.83 9.51
C ALA A 356 27.27 4.75 8.48
N ALA A 357 27.40 3.49 8.86
CA ALA A 357 27.08 2.35 8.01
C ALA A 357 25.56 2.18 7.85
N LEU A 358 24.78 2.32 8.93
CA LEU A 358 23.32 2.29 8.85
C LEU A 358 22.78 3.44 7.98
N VAL A 359 23.29 4.65 8.19
CA VAL A 359 22.93 5.83 7.38
C VAL A 359 23.25 5.60 5.91
N GLY A 360 24.41 5.03 5.59
CA GLY A 360 24.78 4.70 4.21
C GLY A 360 23.87 3.66 3.57
N VAL A 361 23.47 2.63 4.32
CA VAL A 361 22.45 1.66 3.88
C VAL A 361 21.12 2.36 3.61
N MET A 362 20.68 3.21 4.54
CA MET A 362 19.41 3.93 4.42
C MET A 362 19.38 4.91 3.27
N PHE A 363 20.49 5.57 2.93
CA PHE A 363 20.55 6.37 1.71
C PHE A 363 20.41 5.52 0.44
N MET A 364 21.00 4.33 0.41
CA MET A 364 20.80 3.42 -0.71
C MET A 364 19.35 2.93 -0.79
N VAL A 365 18.69 2.70 0.35
CA VAL A 365 17.25 2.40 0.41
C VAL A 365 16.43 3.57 -0.12
N VAL A 366 16.67 4.81 0.34
CA VAL A 366 16.01 6.02 -0.16
C VAL A 366 16.13 6.16 -1.67
N ILE A 367 17.34 6.00 -2.22
CA ILE A 367 17.59 6.08 -3.67
C ILE A 367 16.80 4.99 -4.41
N GLY A 368 16.68 3.78 -3.83
CA GLY A 368 15.90 2.69 -4.39
C GLY A 368 14.39 2.87 -4.27
N THR A 369 13.91 3.50 -3.19
CA THR A 369 12.50 3.78 -2.93
C THR A 369 11.99 4.94 -3.78
N PHE A 370 12.78 5.98 -3.99
CA PHE A 370 12.36 7.14 -4.78
C PHE A 370 12.00 6.72 -6.22
N ALA A 371 10.78 7.03 -6.66
CA ALA A 371 10.29 6.61 -7.96
C ALA A 371 10.81 7.54 -9.05
N TRP A 372 12.09 7.42 -9.44
CA TRP A 372 12.76 8.29 -10.43
C TRP A 372 12.01 8.47 -11.75
N ASN A 373 11.28 7.44 -12.18
CA ASN A 373 10.48 7.51 -13.40
C ASN A 373 9.29 8.48 -13.28
N SER A 374 8.80 8.74 -12.06
CA SER A 374 7.71 9.70 -11.81
C SER A 374 8.04 11.10 -12.32
N LEU A 375 9.29 11.55 -12.21
CA LEU A 375 9.74 12.85 -12.74
C LEU A 375 9.63 12.94 -14.26
N LYS A 376 9.96 11.85 -14.97
CA LYS A 376 9.83 11.78 -16.43
C LYS A 376 8.38 11.64 -16.88
N ILE A 377 7.59 10.90 -16.11
CA ILE A 377 6.17 10.66 -16.34
C ILE A 377 5.36 11.93 -16.11
N LEU A 378 5.79 12.82 -15.21
CA LEU A 378 5.08 14.06 -14.87
C LEU A 378 4.79 14.95 -16.11
N ALA A 379 5.69 14.93 -17.10
CA ALA A 379 5.52 15.65 -18.36
C ALA A 379 4.62 14.93 -19.39
N LYS A 380 4.18 13.69 -19.11
CA LYS A 380 3.44 12.82 -20.03
C LYS A 380 2.04 12.44 -19.56
N VAL A 381 1.74 12.59 -18.27
CA VAL A 381 0.43 12.24 -17.68
C VAL A 381 -0.54 13.42 -17.71
N PRO A 382 -1.86 13.17 -17.54
CA PRO A 382 -2.82 14.25 -17.36
C PRO A 382 -2.39 15.21 -16.26
N MET A 383 -2.67 16.51 -16.45
CA MET A 383 -2.28 17.55 -15.48
C MET A 383 -2.85 17.31 -14.09
N THR A 384 -4.04 16.70 -13.99
CA THR A 384 -4.65 16.29 -12.71
C THR A 384 -3.80 15.26 -11.98
N ASP A 385 -3.29 14.27 -12.69
CA ASP A 385 -2.48 13.19 -12.10
C ASP A 385 -1.11 13.72 -11.68
N ALA A 386 -0.50 14.58 -12.51
CA ALA A 386 0.75 15.26 -12.18
C ALA A 386 0.59 16.14 -10.92
N PHE A 387 -0.51 16.90 -10.84
CA PHE A 387 -0.82 17.71 -9.67
C PHE A 387 -0.98 16.86 -8.41
N VAL A 388 -1.72 15.74 -8.47
CA VAL A 388 -1.89 14.83 -7.32
C VAL A 388 -0.55 14.26 -6.85
N ILE A 389 0.34 13.84 -7.76
CA ILE A 389 1.67 13.34 -7.39
C ILE A 389 2.44 14.39 -6.60
N VAL A 390 2.53 15.62 -7.14
CA VAL A 390 3.26 16.72 -6.50
C VAL A 390 2.61 17.11 -5.18
N LEU A 391 1.28 17.22 -5.14
CA LEU A 391 0.52 17.56 -3.94
C LEU A 391 0.81 16.57 -2.82
N VAL A 392 0.67 15.26 -3.08
CA VAL A 392 0.93 14.23 -2.08
C VAL A 392 2.39 14.26 -1.63
N THR A 393 3.35 14.38 -2.55
CA THR A 393 4.77 14.49 -2.17
C THR A 393 5.06 15.71 -1.30
N VAL A 394 4.51 16.89 -1.63
CA VAL A 394 4.75 18.12 -0.87
C VAL A 394 4.09 18.06 0.50
N VAL A 395 2.81 17.64 0.58
CA VAL A 395 2.09 17.52 1.87
C VAL A 395 2.77 16.49 2.77
N THR A 396 3.29 15.40 2.20
CA THR A 396 4.06 14.39 2.95
C THR A 396 5.27 15.00 3.66
N VAL A 397 5.97 15.93 2.99
CA VAL A 397 7.20 16.52 3.51
C VAL A 397 6.91 17.66 4.50
N LEU A 398 5.84 18.42 4.28
CA LEU A 398 5.51 19.60 5.11
C LEU A 398 4.68 19.26 6.35
N GLU A 399 3.78 18.28 6.25
CA GLU A 399 2.81 17.96 7.30
C GLU A 399 3.07 16.55 7.86
N ASP A 400 2.31 15.57 7.40
CA ASP A 400 2.39 14.16 7.76
C ASP A 400 1.98 13.31 6.55
N LEU A 401 2.62 12.15 6.40
CA LEU A 401 2.30 11.15 5.38
C LEU A 401 0.82 10.72 5.42
N ALA A 402 0.24 10.61 6.62
CA ALA A 402 -1.16 10.29 6.83
C ALA A 402 -2.09 11.31 6.18
N VAL A 403 -1.86 12.60 6.45
CA VAL A 403 -2.63 13.71 5.87
C VAL A 403 -2.45 13.73 4.36
N ALA A 404 -1.23 13.51 3.87
CA ALA A 404 -0.93 13.50 2.44
C ALA A 404 -1.73 12.44 1.67
N VAL A 405 -1.86 11.22 2.21
CA VAL A 405 -2.64 10.15 1.59
C VAL A 405 -4.13 10.51 1.54
N VAL A 406 -4.70 11.00 2.64
CA VAL A 406 -6.12 11.38 2.70
C VAL A 406 -6.44 12.48 1.69
N VAL A 407 -5.64 13.55 1.68
CA VAL A 407 -5.79 14.66 0.74
C VAL A 407 -5.62 14.17 -0.70
N GLY A 408 -4.62 13.32 -0.96
CA GLY A 408 -4.37 12.74 -2.27
C GLY A 408 -5.54 11.91 -2.81
N VAL A 409 -6.11 11.04 -1.98
CA VAL A 409 -7.28 10.22 -2.34
C VAL A 409 -8.49 11.10 -2.61
N ILE A 410 -8.77 12.10 -1.77
CA ILE A 410 -9.91 13.02 -1.96
C ILE A 410 -9.76 13.79 -3.26
N VAL A 411 -8.60 14.43 -3.49
CA VAL A 411 -8.36 15.23 -4.70
C VAL A 411 -8.40 14.35 -5.94
N SER A 412 -7.83 13.16 -5.90
CA SER A 412 -7.87 12.23 -7.03
C SER A 412 -9.28 11.71 -7.31
N ALA A 413 -10.10 11.46 -6.28
CA ALA A 413 -11.49 11.05 -6.46
C ALA A 413 -12.34 12.18 -7.07
N LEU A 414 -12.16 13.42 -6.60
CA LEU A 414 -12.82 14.60 -7.16
C LEU A 414 -12.38 14.85 -8.62
N ALA A 415 -11.09 14.76 -8.91
CA ALA A 415 -10.56 14.91 -10.26
C ALA A 415 -11.12 13.86 -11.22
N TYR A 416 -11.23 12.61 -10.75
CA TYR A 416 -11.86 11.53 -11.52
C TYR A 416 -13.34 11.80 -11.78
N ALA A 417 -14.10 12.19 -10.75
CA ALA A 417 -15.52 12.54 -10.88
C ALA A 417 -15.72 13.70 -11.88
N TRP A 418 -14.89 14.75 -11.78
CA TRP A 418 -14.94 15.91 -12.67
C TRP A 418 -14.61 15.56 -14.13
N ASN A 419 -13.55 14.77 -14.35
CA ASN A 419 -13.17 14.35 -15.70
C ASN A 419 -14.22 13.45 -16.35
N ASN A 420 -14.93 12.63 -15.57
CA ASN A 420 -16.03 11.82 -16.07
C ASN A 420 -17.32 12.63 -16.30
N ALA A 421 -17.59 13.63 -15.48
CA ALA A 421 -18.71 14.55 -15.66
C ALA A 421 -18.64 15.30 -17.00
N ARG A 422 -17.46 15.78 -17.40
CA ARG A 422 -17.26 16.51 -18.66
C ARG A 422 -17.32 15.63 -19.92
N ARG A 423 -17.52 14.32 -19.78
CA ARG A 423 -17.48 13.36 -20.90
C ARG A 423 -18.84 12.96 -21.45
N ILE A 424 -19.94 13.58 -20.98
CA ILE A 424 -21.25 13.33 -21.56
C ILE A 424 -21.41 14.09 -22.88
N HIS A 425 -21.68 13.37 -23.96
CA HIS A 425 -21.90 13.96 -25.28
C HIS A 425 -22.94 13.12 -26.03
N ALA A 426 -23.55 13.68 -27.07
CA ALA A 426 -24.44 12.92 -27.95
C ALA A 426 -23.96 12.96 -29.40
N LYS A 427 -23.98 11.81 -30.06
CA LYS A 427 -23.94 11.74 -31.53
C LYS A 427 -25.36 11.81 -32.06
N THR A 428 -25.61 12.69 -33.01
CA THR A 428 -26.95 12.88 -33.57
C THR A 428 -27.05 12.34 -34.99
N TYR A 429 -28.11 11.59 -35.28
CA TYR A 429 -28.47 11.20 -36.64
C TYR A 429 -29.99 11.21 -36.83
N ALA A 430 -30.45 11.27 -38.08
CA ALA A 430 -31.87 11.21 -38.41
C ALA A 430 -32.26 9.80 -38.86
N THR A 431 -33.42 9.31 -38.42
CA THR A 431 -34.00 8.08 -38.93
C THR A 431 -34.68 8.31 -40.28
N PRO A 432 -34.86 7.26 -41.10
CA PRO A 432 -35.62 7.36 -42.36
C PRO A 432 -37.07 7.84 -42.16
N GLU A 433 -37.60 7.66 -40.95
CA GLU A 433 -38.96 8.05 -40.53
C GLU A 433 -39.03 9.52 -40.06
N GLY A 434 -37.92 10.26 -40.09
CA GLY A 434 -37.86 11.68 -39.76
C GLY A 434 -37.63 12.00 -38.28
N ALA A 435 -37.38 11.01 -37.43
CA ALA A 435 -37.04 11.22 -36.02
C ALA A 435 -35.55 11.55 -35.86
N LYS A 436 -35.19 12.40 -34.90
CA LYS A 436 -33.79 12.67 -34.55
C LYS A 436 -33.37 11.80 -33.37
N VAL A 437 -32.28 11.08 -33.50
CA VAL A 437 -31.72 10.24 -32.44
C VAL A 437 -30.52 10.95 -31.81
N TYR A 438 -30.54 11.06 -30.48
CA TYR A 438 -29.41 11.45 -29.66
C TYR A 438 -28.81 10.19 -29.03
N GLN A 439 -27.72 9.69 -29.61
CA GLN A 439 -26.96 8.59 -29.05
C GLN A 439 -26.01 9.12 -27.98
N VAL A 440 -26.40 8.96 -26.72
CA VAL A 440 -25.69 9.50 -25.56
C VAL A 440 -24.49 8.61 -25.26
N GLN A 441 -23.32 9.23 -25.08
CA GLN A 441 -22.08 8.57 -24.73
C GLN A 441 -21.55 9.16 -23.42
N GLY A 442 -21.16 8.26 -22.49
CA GLY A 442 -20.65 8.64 -21.16
C GLY A 442 -21.71 8.54 -20.05
N PRO A 443 -21.28 8.49 -18.78
CA PRO A 443 -22.19 8.25 -17.65
C PRO A 443 -23.06 9.48 -17.36
N LEU A 444 -24.36 9.26 -17.16
CA LEU A 444 -25.31 10.26 -16.67
C LEU A 444 -25.48 10.12 -15.15
N PHE A 445 -25.04 11.14 -14.41
CA PHE A 445 -25.09 11.23 -12.95
C PHE A 445 -25.13 12.71 -12.54
N PHE A 446 -25.13 13.02 -11.24
CA PHE A 446 -25.23 14.39 -10.72
C PHE A 446 -24.19 15.36 -11.31
N GLY A 447 -23.00 14.86 -11.70
CA GLY A 447 -21.96 15.70 -12.27
C GLY A 447 -22.17 16.01 -13.75
N SER A 448 -22.96 15.21 -14.46
CA SER A 448 -23.20 15.33 -15.91
C SER A 448 -24.64 15.68 -16.28
N SER A 449 -25.53 15.94 -15.30
CA SER A 449 -26.93 16.27 -15.53
C SER A 449 -27.14 17.53 -16.35
N ASP A 450 -26.42 18.61 -16.03
CA ASP A 450 -26.54 19.89 -16.73
C ASP A 450 -26.01 19.76 -18.16
N GLY A 451 -24.83 19.15 -18.30
CA GLY A 451 -24.23 18.87 -19.61
C GLY A 451 -25.12 18.01 -20.49
N PHE A 452 -25.87 17.05 -19.92
CA PHE A 452 -26.86 16.26 -20.64
C PHE A 452 -28.04 17.09 -21.12
N ILE A 453 -28.60 17.95 -20.27
CA ILE A 453 -29.73 18.82 -20.65
C ILE A 453 -29.34 19.77 -21.79
N GLU A 454 -28.10 20.26 -21.78
CA GLU A 454 -27.56 21.16 -22.82
C GLU A 454 -27.38 20.48 -24.18
N LEU A 455 -27.38 19.14 -24.26
CA LEU A 455 -27.27 18.43 -25.56
C LEU A 455 -28.51 18.62 -26.44
N PHE A 456 -29.66 18.92 -25.83
CA PHE A 456 -30.96 18.93 -26.49
C PHE A 456 -31.35 20.34 -26.92
N ASN A 457 -31.91 20.46 -28.12
CA ASN A 457 -32.45 21.73 -28.62
C ASN A 457 -33.93 21.57 -29.01
N PRO A 458 -34.86 21.74 -28.05
CA PRO A 458 -36.29 21.54 -28.28
C PRO A 458 -36.89 22.46 -29.33
N SER A 459 -36.27 23.58 -29.70
CA SER A 459 -36.80 24.51 -30.71
C SER A 459 -36.59 23.98 -32.12
N ASP A 460 -35.37 23.51 -32.41
CA ASP A 460 -34.94 23.13 -33.77
C ASP A 460 -35.15 21.64 -34.10
N ASP A 461 -35.47 20.82 -33.10
CA ASP A 461 -35.62 19.38 -33.29
C ASP A 461 -36.95 18.96 -33.96
N PRO A 462 -37.02 17.79 -34.62
CA PRO A 462 -38.27 17.29 -35.21
C PRO A 462 -39.34 16.94 -34.16
N SER A 463 -40.55 16.62 -34.61
CA SER A 463 -41.68 16.26 -33.74
C SER A 463 -41.43 15.02 -32.89
N VAL A 464 -40.53 14.12 -33.31
CA VAL A 464 -40.16 12.91 -32.58
C VAL A 464 -38.64 12.89 -32.36
N VAL A 465 -38.24 12.77 -31.09
CA VAL A 465 -36.84 12.67 -30.66
C VAL A 465 -36.63 11.37 -29.89
N ILE A 466 -35.57 10.64 -30.21
CA ILE A 466 -35.19 9.40 -29.53
C ILE A 466 -33.89 9.65 -28.77
N VAL A 467 -33.86 9.36 -27.48
CA VAL A 467 -32.65 9.36 -26.65
C VAL A 467 -32.18 7.92 -26.49
N ASP A 468 -31.03 7.61 -27.06
CA ASP A 468 -30.46 6.27 -27.05
C ASP A 468 -29.33 6.19 -26.01
N PHE A 469 -29.50 5.30 -25.03
CA PHE A 469 -28.56 5.06 -23.94
C PHE A 469 -27.63 3.84 -24.17
N ALA A 470 -27.54 3.29 -25.38
CA ALA A 470 -26.72 2.11 -25.66
C ALA A 470 -25.25 2.24 -25.17
N ASP A 471 -24.67 3.44 -25.27
CA ASP A 471 -23.30 3.77 -24.84
C ASP A 471 -23.26 4.60 -23.54
N SER A 472 -24.35 4.65 -22.79
CA SER A 472 -24.50 5.47 -21.58
C SER A 472 -25.12 4.69 -20.43
N ARG A 473 -24.91 5.18 -19.21
CA ARG A 473 -25.44 4.58 -17.98
C ARG A 473 -26.05 5.70 -17.14
N VAL A 474 -27.29 5.52 -16.74
CA VAL A 474 -27.98 6.38 -15.76
C VAL A 474 -27.68 5.83 -14.37
N VAL A 475 -27.04 6.64 -13.51
CA VAL A 475 -26.39 6.14 -12.29
C VAL A 475 -27.13 6.52 -11.01
N ASP A 476 -27.68 7.73 -10.93
CA ASP A 476 -28.27 8.26 -9.69
C ASP A 476 -29.62 8.95 -9.90
N GLN A 477 -30.20 9.46 -8.82
CA GLN A 477 -31.50 10.14 -8.86
C GLN A 477 -31.44 11.46 -9.65
N SER A 478 -30.32 12.18 -9.61
CA SER A 478 -30.14 13.42 -10.37
C SER A 478 -30.18 13.16 -11.88
N ALA A 479 -29.66 12.03 -12.33
CA ALA A 479 -29.78 11.58 -13.72
C ALA A 479 -31.25 11.38 -14.16
N LEU A 480 -32.08 10.78 -13.29
CA LEU A 480 -33.51 10.60 -13.57
C LEU A 480 -34.24 11.93 -13.67
N GLN A 481 -33.95 12.86 -12.75
CA GLN A 481 -34.50 14.23 -12.79
C GLN A 481 -34.08 14.98 -14.05
N ALA A 482 -32.84 14.78 -14.52
CA ALA A 482 -32.38 15.39 -15.77
C ALA A 482 -33.16 14.85 -16.98
N ILE A 483 -33.45 13.55 -17.04
CA ILE A 483 -34.27 12.94 -18.08
C ILE A 483 -35.69 13.49 -18.05
N GLU A 484 -36.30 13.57 -16.86
CA GLU A 484 -37.64 14.13 -16.67
C GLU A 484 -37.70 15.61 -17.09
N ALA A 485 -36.68 16.39 -16.73
CA ALA A 485 -36.58 17.80 -17.13
C ALA A 485 -36.46 17.98 -18.65
N VAL A 486 -35.71 17.11 -19.33
CA VAL A 486 -35.65 17.11 -20.81
C VAL A 486 -37.01 16.73 -21.39
N ALA A 487 -37.64 15.68 -20.87
CA ALA A 487 -38.94 15.23 -21.35
C ALA A 487 -40.02 16.31 -21.22
N ALA A 488 -40.10 16.99 -20.08
CA ALA A 488 -41.02 18.09 -19.84
C ALA A 488 -40.79 19.27 -20.81
N LYS A 489 -39.54 19.57 -21.18
CA LYS A 489 -39.21 20.60 -22.17
C LYS A 489 -39.74 20.25 -23.57
N TYR A 490 -39.61 19.00 -24.01
CA TYR A 490 -40.16 18.57 -25.30
C TYR A 490 -41.68 18.51 -25.29
N GLU A 491 -42.29 18.05 -24.20
CA GLU A 491 -43.75 18.03 -24.04
C GLU A 491 -44.35 19.44 -24.10
N THR A 492 -43.74 20.40 -23.42
CA THR A 492 -44.14 21.82 -23.47
C THR A 492 -44.00 22.40 -24.88
N ALA A 493 -43.03 21.92 -25.67
CA ALA A 493 -42.86 22.29 -27.07
C ALA A 493 -43.80 21.53 -28.04
N GLY A 494 -44.67 20.67 -27.54
CA GLY A 494 -45.59 19.85 -28.34
C GLY A 494 -44.89 18.73 -29.13
N LYS A 495 -43.70 18.30 -28.69
CA LYS A 495 -42.88 17.26 -29.33
C LYS A 495 -42.82 16.01 -28.46
N SER A 496 -42.64 14.85 -29.08
CA SER A 496 -42.56 13.55 -28.40
C SER A 496 -41.11 13.15 -28.18
N ILE A 497 -40.78 12.73 -26.95
CA ILE A 497 -39.49 12.13 -26.61
C ILE A 497 -39.66 10.64 -26.32
N GLN A 498 -38.71 9.83 -26.79
CA GLN A 498 -38.68 8.38 -26.58
C GLN A 498 -37.32 7.99 -26.03
N LEU A 499 -37.26 7.08 -25.07
CA LEU A 499 -36.02 6.59 -24.47
C LEU A 499 -35.75 5.16 -24.97
N ARG A 500 -34.50 4.84 -25.32
CA ARG A 500 -34.07 3.53 -25.83
C ARG A 500 -32.83 3.02 -25.08
N HIS A 501 -32.70 1.70 -24.94
CA HIS A 501 -31.56 0.99 -24.31
C HIS A 501 -31.25 1.46 -22.87
N LEU A 502 -32.30 1.74 -22.07
CA LEU A 502 -32.16 1.99 -20.65
C LEU A 502 -31.84 0.69 -19.91
N SER A 503 -30.91 0.76 -18.94
CA SER A 503 -30.63 -0.40 -18.09
C SER A 503 -31.86 -0.85 -17.29
N ARG A 504 -31.98 -2.17 -17.04
CA ARG A 504 -33.09 -2.76 -16.25
C ARG A 504 -33.29 -2.13 -14.86
N ASP A 505 -32.22 -1.69 -14.20
CA ASP A 505 -32.30 -1.02 -12.89
C ASP A 505 -32.94 0.37 -13.00
N CYS A 506 -32.68 1.08 -14.10
CA CYS A 506 -33.32 2.36 -14.41
C CYS A 506 -34.78 2.17 -14.83
N HIS A 507 -35.10 1.07 -15.52
CA HIS A 507 -36.49 0.70 -15.80
C HIS A 507 -37.31 0.64 -14.51
N LYS A 508 -36.85 -0.10 -13.50
CA LYS A 508 -37.56 -0.23 -12.22
C LYS A 508 -37.79 1.10 -11.50
N LEU A 509 -36.85 2.04 -11.61
CA LEU A 509 -36.96 3.37 -10.99
C LEU A 509 -37.90 4.30 -11.77
N LEU A 510 -37.84 4.29 -13.11
CA LEU A 510 -38.69 5.12 -13.98
C LEU A 510 -40.13 4.59 -14.10
N THR A 511 -40.35 3.27 -14.06
CA THR A 511 -41.70 2.68 -14.04
C THR A 511 -42.46 3.05 -12.76
N LYS A 512 -41.76 3.28 -11.64
CA LYS A 512 -42.36 3.84 -10.42
C LYS A 512 -42.73 5.33 -10.55
N ALA A 513 -42.11 6.04 -11.48
CA ALA A 513 -42.29 7.48 -11.70
C ALA A 513 -43.33 7.82 -12.79
N GLY A 514 -43.71 6.87 -13.64
CA GLY A 514 -44.89 6.99 -14.53
C GLY A 514 -44.64 7.46 -15.97
N HIS A 515 -43.41 7.42 -16.47
CA HIS A 515 -43.10 7.83 -17.86
C HIS A 515 -43.32 6.69 -18.89
N LEU A 516 -43.84 7.06 -20.06
CA LEU A 516 -44.10 6.16 -21.21
C LEU A 516 -42.76 5.69 -21.83
N MET A 517 -42.54 4.38 -21.87
CA MET A 517 -41.35 3.75 -22.45
C MET A 517 -41.73 2.83 -23.60
N ILE A 518 -40.94 2.84 -24.67
CA ILE A 518 -41.10 1.90 -25.77
C ILE A 518 -40.36 0.63 -25.38
N ASP A 519 -41.09 -0.46 -25.22
CA ASP A 519 -40.51 -1.78 -25.03
C ASP A 519 -39.69 -2.15 -26.28
N SER A 520 -38.39 -2.25 -26.11
CA SER A 520 -37.56 -3.11 -26.95
C SER A 520 -36.72 -3.98 -26.02
N ASP A 521 -37.11 -5.25 -25.93
CA ASP A 521 -36.39 -6.35 -25.26
C ASP A 521 -35.01 -6.58 -25.91
N ASP A 522 -34.09 -5.63 -25.75
CA ASP A 522 -32.77 -5.63 -26.41
C ASP A 522 -31.66 -5.16 -25.45
N ASP A 523 -31.67 -5.64 -24.19
CA ASP A 523 -30.52 -5.48 -23.29
C ASP A 523 -29.72 -6.80 -23.24
N PRO A 524 -28.47 -6.84 -23.74
CA PRO A 524 -27.62 -8.02 -23.56
C PRO A 524 -27.27 -8.18 -22.08
N ASP A 525 -27.40 -9.40 -21.55
CA ASP A 525 -27.08 -9.70 -20.15
C ASP A 525 -25.58 -9.45 -19.88
N TYR A 526 -25.28 -8.33 -19.23
CA TYR A 526 -23.95 -8.07 -18.70
C TYR A 526 -23.85 -8.67 -17.30
N GLU A 527 -23.22 -9.84 -17.21
CA GLU A 527 -22.77 -10.35 -15.93
C GLU A 527 -21.71 -9.39 -15.36
N ILE A 528 -21.91 -8.95 -14.12
CA ILE A 528 -20.88 -8.30 -13.30
C ILE A 528 -19.63 -9.18 -13.38
N ALA A 529 -18.45 -8.62 -13.65
CA ALA A 529 -17.18 -9.35 -13.72
C ALA A 529 -17.06 -10.41 -12.59
N VAL A 530 -17.51 -11.62 -12.92
CA VAL A 530 -17.32 -12.84 -12.15
C VAL A 530 -16.05 -13.47 -12.69
N ASP A 531 -15.36 -14.24 -11.85
CA ASP A 531 -14.23 -15.05 -12.29
C ASP A 531 -14.74 -16.08 -13.31
N TYR A 532 -14.74 -15.71 -14.59
CA TYR A 532 -14.88 -16.66 -15.66
C TYR A 532 -13.66 -17.56 -15.64
N GLY A 533 -13.87 -18.84 -15.33
CA GLY A 533 -12.90 -19.87 -15.62
C GLY A 533 -12.74 -19.95 -17.14
N VAL A 534 -11.72 -19.28 -17.69
CA VAL A 534 -11.32 -19.46 -19.08
C VAL A 534 -10.87 -20.91 -19.24
N ARG A 535 -11.63 -21.73 -19.98
CA ARG A 535 -11.15 -23.03 -20.44
C ARG A 535 -10.09 -22.79 -21.51
N THR A 536 -8.82 -22.85 -21.11
CA THR A 536 -7.70 -22.88 -22.04
C THR A 536 -7.70 -24.21 -22.82
N GLY A 537 -7.52 -24.16 -24.15
CA GLY A 537 -7.48 -25.33 -25.03
C GLY A 537 -8.55 -25.40 -26.13
N ILE A 538 -9.36 -24.34 -26.34
CA ILE A 538 -10.41 -24.30 -27.38
C ILE A 538 -9.95 -23.60 -28.68
N LEU A 539 -8.88 -22.81 -28.63
CA LEU A 539 -8.19 -22.35 -29.83
C LEU A 539 -6.99 -23.28 -30.02
N GLY A 540 -7.12 -24.15 -31.02
CA GLY A 540 -6.25 -25.30 -31.24
C GLY A 540 -4.79 -24.95 -31.54
N ASP A 541 -3.95 -25.98 -31.40
CA ASP A 541 -2.59 -26.04 -31.91
C ASP A 541 -2.56 -25.76 -33.41
N HIS A 542 -1.89 -24.68 -33.79
CA HIS A 542 -1.15 -24.56 -35.05
C HIS A 542 0.13 -23.78 -34.83
#